data_AF-A0A6G6X2Y8-F1
#
_entry.id   AF-A0A6G6X2Y8-F1
#
_cell.length_a   1.000
_cell.length_b   1.000
_cell.length_c   1.000
_cell.angle_alpha   90.00
_cell.angle_beta   90.00
_cell.angle_gamma   90.00
#
_symmetry.space_group_name_H-M   'P 1'
#
loop_
_entity.id
_entity.type
_entity.pdbx_description
1 polymer ?
#
loop_
_entity_poly.entity_id
_entity_poly.type
_entity_poly.pdbx_seq_one_letter_code
_entity_poly.pdbx_strand_id
1 'polypeptide(L)' 'MTIYATGLAYKVDTIREHEGNTIVCLSLWRGTQCLAEVEFHSLDAADTWMAVNYPHANRRTAK' A
#
# COMPACT_ATOMS: atom_id res chain seq x y z
N MET A 1 14.24 19.12 13.40
CA MET A 1 13.07 18.46 12.81
C MET A 1 13.24 16.97 13.03
N THR A 2 12.60 16.42 14.07
CA THR A 2 12.72 15.00 14.41
C THR A 2 11.85 14.22 13.43
N ILE A 3 12.48 13.61 12.43
CA ILE A 3 11.81 12.66 11.54
C ILE A 3 11.58 11.41 12.38
N TYR A 4 10.40 11.26 12.96
CA TYR A 4 9.93 9.95 13.41
C TYR A 4 9.71 9.12 12.16
N ALA A 5 10.76 8.43 11.70
CA ALA A 5 10.60 7.41 10.69
C ALA A 5 9.73 6.31 11.33
N THR A 6 8.42 6.36 11.09
CA THR A 6 7.45 5.38 11.62
C THR A 6 7.75 3.94 11.14
N GLY A 7 8.73 3.77 10.25
CA GLY A 7 9.16 2.47 9.72
C GLY A 7 8.08 1.79 8.88
N LEU A 8 6.97 2.49 8.63
CA LEU A 8 5.86 2.00 7.85
C LEU A 8 6.18 2.13 6.37
N ALA A 9 5.98 1.03 5.66
CA ALA A 9 6.15 0.96 4.23
C ALA A 9 5.00 0.14 3.66
N TYR A 10 4.50 0.51 2.49
CA TYR A 10 3.45 -0.25 1.83
C TYR A 10 3.88 -0.63 0.42
N LYS A 11 3.35 -1.73 -0.08
CA LYS A 11 3.54 -2.18 -1.45
C LYS A 11 2.18 -2.35 -2.09
N VAL A 12 2.05 -1.91 -3.33
CA VAL A 12 0.83 -2.03 -4.11
C VAL A 12 1.14 -2.95 -5.29
N ASP A 13 0.46 -4.10 -5.34
CA ASP A 13 0.64 -5.13 -6.35
C ASP A 13 -0.69 -5.39 -7.08
N THR A 14 -0.67 -5.41 -8.41
CA THR A 14 -1.85 -5.81 -9.19
C THR A 14 -1.95 -7.33 -9.18
N ILE A 15 -3.01 -7.90 -8.60
CA ILE A 15 -3.08 -9.36 -8.41
C ILE A 15 -3.81 -10.03 -9.56
N ARG A 16 -4.96 -9.48 -9.99
CA ARG A 16 -5.84 -10.12 -10.99
C ARG A 16 -6.64 -9.08 -11.77
N GLU A 17 -6.77 -9.31 -13.06
CA GLU A 17 -7.87 -8.79 -13.87
C GLU A 17 -8.90 -9.92 -13.98
N HIS A 18 -10.04 -9.78 -13.31
CA HIS A 18 -11.12 -10.77 -13.40
C HIS A 18 -12.36 -10.06 -13.93
N GLU A 19 -12.87 -10.52 -15.08
CA GLU A 19 -14.08 -9.99 -15.74
C GLU A 19 -14.05 -8.46 -15.99
N GLY A 20 -12.87 -7.91 -16.32
CA GLY A 20 -12.71 -6.46 -16.57
C GLY A 20 -12.56 -5.60 -15.32
N ASN A 21 -12.58 -6.20 -14.12
CA ASN A 21 -12.26 -5.52 -12.88
C ASN A 21 -10.81 -5.83 -12.47
N THR A 22 -10.00 -4.78 -12.37
CA THR A 22 -8.64 -4.84 -11.84
C THR A 22 -8.70 -4.84 -10.30
N ILE A 23 -8.20 -5.90 -9.67
CA ILE A 23 -8.02 -5.95 -8.22
C ILE A 23 -6.55 -5.73 -7.88
N VAL A 24 -6.35 -4.78 -6.98
CA VAL A 24 -5.05 -4.34 -6.49
C VAL A 24 -4.93 -4.76 -5.02
N CYS A 25 -3.86 -5.48 -4.68
CA CYS A 25 -3.48 -5.69 -3.29
C CYS A 25 -2.66 -4.52 -2.81
N LEU A 26 -2.94 -4.06 -1.60
CA LEU A 26 -2.04 -3.27 -0.82
C LEU A 26 -1.59 -4.07 0.39
N SER A 27 -0.28 -4.25 0.56
CA SER A 27 0.31 -4.85 1.75
C SER A 27 1.04 -3.78 2.56
N LEU A 28 0.66 -3.60 3.83
CA LEU A 28 1.28 -2.66 4.77
C LEU A 28 2.29 -3.38 5.66
N TRP A 29 3.49 -2.81 5.79
CA TRP A 29 4.63 -3.41 6.48
C TRP A 29 5.23 -2.46 7.53
N ARG A 30 5.72 -3.04 8.62
CA ARG A 30 6.60 -2.38 9.58
C ARG A 30 7.88 -3.20 9.71
N GLY A 31 8.97 -2.70 9.13
CA GLY A 31 10.18 -3.51 8.96
C GLY A 31 9.92 -4.74 8.08
N THR A 32 10.09 -5.94 8.64
CA THR A 32 9.85 -7.25 8.00
C THR A 32 8.47 -7.85 8.31
N GLN A 33 7.69 -7.23 9.19
CA GLN A 33 6.37 -7.72 9.56
C GLN A 33 5.29 -7.13 8.64
N CYS A 34 4.46 -7.98 8.02
CA CYS A 34 3.23 -7.54 7.37
C CYS A 34 2.16 -7.30 8.43
N LEU A 35 1.56 -6.12 8.43
CA LEU A 35 0.53 -5.72 9.38
C LEU A 35 -0.88 -5.93 8.85
N ALA A 36 -1.10 -5.65 7.56
CA ALA A 36 -2.40 -5.73 6.93
C ALA A 36 -2.28 -5.90 5.42
N GLU A 37 -3.26 -6.56 4.82
CA GLU A 37 -3.45 -6.63 3.37
C GLU A 37 -4.88 -6.20 3.06
N VAL A 38 -5.03 -5.31 2.08
CA VAL A 38 -6.31 -4.70 1.71
C VAL A 38 -6.44 -4.69 0.19
N GLU A 39 -7.61 -5.09 -0.31
CA GLU A 39 -7.90 -5.10 -1.73
C GLU A 39 -8.61 -3.81 -2.16
N PHE A 40 -8.21 -3.28 -3.31
CA PHE A 40 -8.77 -2.10 -3.93
C PHE A 40 -9.12 -2.36 -5.39
N HIS A 41 -10.11 -1.63 -5.91
CA HIS A 41 -10.51 -1.71 -7.32
C HIS A 41 -9.60 -0.90 -8.26
N SER A 42 -8.62 -0.16 -7.73
CA SER A 42 -7.64 0.57 -8.53
C SER A 42 -6.38 0.93 -7.72
N LEU A 43 -5.29 1.19 -8.44
CA LEU A 43 -4.04 1.68 -7.85
C LEU A 43 -4.24 3.04 -7.15
N ASP A 44 -5.02 3.92 -7.79
CA ASP A 44 -5.28 5.28 -7.29
C ASP A 44 -6.10 5.27 -5.99
N ALA A 45 -7.07 4.36 -5.86
CA ALA A 45 -7.83 4.18 -4.63
C ALA A 45 -6.94 3.70 -3.48
N ALA A 46 -6.02 2.76 -3.76
CA ALA A 46 -5.06 2.25 -2.80
C ALA A 46 -4.08 3.36 -2.34
N ASP A 47 -3.53 4.13 -3.28
CA ASP A 47 -2.60 5.22 -2.99
C ASP A 47 -3.27 6.36 -2.22
N THR A 48 -4.50 6.73 -2.60
CA THR A 48 -5.29 7.76 -1.90
C THR A 48 -5.61 7.34 -0.47
N TRP A 49 -6.06 6.09 -0.27
CA TRP A 49 -6.35 5.58 1.06
C TRP A 49 -5.10 5.58 1.95
N MET A 50 -3.94 5.23 1.42
CA MET A 50 -2.67 5.31 2.15
C MET A 50 -2.28 6.74 2.49
N ALA A 51 -2.42 7.68 1.56
CA ALA A 51 -2.10 9.09 1.81
C ALA A 51 -2.96 9.68 2.94
N VAL A 52 -4.22 9.25 3.04
CA VAL A 52 -5.16 9.69 4.08
C VAL A 52 -4.87 9.01 5.43
N ASN A 53 -4.71 7.69 5.46
CA ASN A 53 -4.60 6.94 6.72
C ASN A 53 -3.17 6.88 7.27
N TYR A 54 -2.18 6.90 6.38
CA TYR A 54 -0.76 6.73 6.70
C TYR A 54 0.10 7.71 5.87
N PRO A 55 -0.04 9.03 6.06
CA PRO A 55 0.67 10.05 5.26
C PRO A 55 2.20 10.00 5.38
N HIS A 56 2.72 9.26 6.36
CA HIS A 56 4.15 9.07 6.59
C HIS A 56 4.68 7.71 6.12
N ALA A 57 3.82 6.85 5.55
CA ALA A 57 4.23 5.56 5.03
C ALA A 57 4.94 5.73 3.67
N ASN A 58 6.05 5.02 3.50
CA ASN A 58 6.82 5.06 2.26
C ASN A 58 6.33 3.98 1.28
N ARG A 59 6.03 4.36 0.04
CA ARG A 59 5.68 3.39 -1.00
C ARG A 59 6.92 2.62 -1.43
N ARG A 60 6.87 1.29 -1.34
CA ARG A 60 7.83 0.37 -1.95
C ARG A 60 7.44 0.22 -3.42
N THR A 61 8.29 0.68 -4.33
CA THR A 61 8.13 0.37 -5.76
C THR A 61 8.51 -1.10 -5.98
N ALA A 62 7.60 -1.89 -6.55
CA ALA A 62 7.97 -3.19 -7.09
C ALA A 62 9.01 -2.97 -8.22
N LYS A 63 10.13 -3.68 -8.16
CA LYS A 63 11.13 -3.74 -9.24
C LYS A 63 10.84 -4.93 -10.13
#